data_AF-A0A935D5H5-F1
#
_entry.id   AF-A0A935D5H5-F1
#
_cell.length_a   1.000
_cell.length_b   1.000
_cell.length_c   1.000
_cell.angle_alpha   90.00
_cell.angle_beta   90.00
_cell.angle_gamma   90.00
#
_symmetry.space_group_name_H-M   'P 1'
#
loop_
_entity.id
_entity.type
_entity.pdbx_description
1 polymer ?
#
loop_
_entity_poly.entity_id
_entity_poly.type
_entity_poly.pdbx_seq_one_letter_code
_entity_poly.pdbx_strand_id
1 'polypeptide(L)'
;MGGYPVTPAGEAEVVAFMAGFRKEDPFFWVFTSVLQFQVGLRISPFSKGIAGQIDPRSYMAHHRRGARVSCDLSRDWDFREDFAVPLADLRRRFAVPPLDELYAPTR
;
A
#
# COMPACT_ATOMS: atom_id res chain seq x y z
N MET A 1 8.21 3.73 3.53
CA MET A 1 7.33 4.79 2.99
C MET A 1 5.89 4.72 3.48
N GLY A 2 5.13 3.67 3.13
CA GLY A 2 3.68 3.61 3.36
C GLY A 2 3.20 3.66 4.81
N GLY A 3 4.00 3.17 5.77
CA GLY A 3 3.70 3.23 7.21
C GLY A 3 2.84 2.08 7.76
N TYR A 4 2.67 1.00 6.99
CA TYR A 4 1.81 -0.13 7.34
C TYR A 4 2.46 -1.12 8.32
N PRO A 5 1.68 -1.77 9.19
CA PRO A 5 2.16 -2.84 10.05
C PRO A 5 2.42 -4.13 9.28
N VAL A 6 3.28 -5.00 9.82
CA VAL A 6 3.57 -6.34 9.26
C VAL A 6 2.56 -7.36 9.78
N THR A 7 1.29 -7.18 9.41
CA THR A 7 0.17 -8.10 9.70
C THR A 7 -0.53 -8.48 8.40
N PRO A 8 -1.30 -9.58 8.33
CA PRO A 8 -2.01 -9.94 7.09
C PRO A 8 -2.92 -8.84 6.54
N ALA A 9 -3.67 -8.16 7.43
CA ALA A 9 -4.47 -7.00 7.04
C ALA A 9 -3.59 -5.83 6.55
N GLY A 10 -2.51 -5.51 7.29
CA GLY A 10 -1.56 -4.49 6.87
C GLY A 10 -0.85 -4.79 5.54
N GLU A 11 -0.59 -6.06 5.24
CA GLU A 11 -0.06 -6.53 3.95
C GLU A 11 -1.07 -6.28 2.82
N ALA A 12 -2.35 -6.58 3.04
CA ALA A 12 -3.38 -6.27 2.07
C ALA A 12 -3.53 -4.75 1.84
N GLU A 13 -3.52 -3.96 2.90
CA GLU A 13 -3.65 -2.50 2.85
C GLU A 13 -2.44 -1.81 2.19
N VAL A 14 -1.21 -2.30 2.42
CA VAL A 14 -0.04 -1.77 1.71
C VAL A 14 -0.09 -2.13 0.23
N VAL A 15 -0.60 -3.31 -0.15
CA VAL A 15 -0.78 -3.67 -1.56
C VAL A 15 -1.84 -2.78 -2.22
N ALA A 16 -2.95 -2.47 -1.53
CA ALA A 16 -3.93 -1.52 -2.00
C ALA A 16 -3.30 -0.14 -2.27
N PHE A 17 -2.50 0.34 -1.32
CA PHE A 17 -1.76 1.60 -1.45
C PHE A 17 -0.76 1.58 -2.62
N MET A 18 -0.01 0.50 -2.80
CA MET A 18 0.89 0.35 -3.94
C MET A 18 0.12 0.42 -5.26
N ALA A 19 -0.94 -0.38 -5.40
CA ALA A 19 -1.79 -0.38 -6.58
C ALA A 19 -2.34 1.02 -6.94
N GLY A 20 -2.57 1.87 -5.94
CA GLY A 20 -3.03 3.24 -6.15
C GLY A 20 -2.05 4.14 -6.89
N PHE A 21 -0.73 3.99 -6.65
CA PHE A 21 0.28 4.82 -7.33
C PHE A 21 0.92 4.14 -8.54
N ARG A 22 0.84 2.80 -8.65
CA ARG A 22 1.46 2.07 -9.77
C ARG A 22 0.83 2.48 -11.10
N LYS A 23 1.69 2.69 -12.11
CA LYS A 23 1.23 3.03 -13.49
C LYS A 23 1.11 1.81 -14.39
N GLU A 24 1.80 0.74 -14.06
CA GLU A 24 1.83 -0.50 -14.82
C GLU A 24 1.10 -1.62 -14.07
N ASP A 25 0.10 -2.19 -14.74
CA ASP A 25 -0.75 -3.28 -14.26
C ASP A 25 -1.17 -3.18 -12.77
N PRO A 26 -1.85 -2.10 -12.35
CA PRO A 26 -2.32 -1.96 -10.98
C PRO A 26 -3.39 -3.01 -10.63
N PHE A 27 -4.11 -3.52 -11.63
CA PHE A 27 -5.11 -4.55 -11.44
C PHE A 27 -4.51 -5.86 -10.94
N PHE A 28 -3.37 -6.29 -11.49
CA PHE A 28 -2.67 -7.50 -11.02
C PHE A 28 -2.40 -7.48 -9.51
N TRP A 29 -2.01 -6.32 -8.96
CA TRP A 29 -1.78 -6.17 -7.51
C TRP A 29 -3.05 -6.31 -6.68
N VAL A 30 -4.13 -5.66 -7.12
CA VAL A 30 -5.42 -5.81 -6.45
C VAL A 30 -5.91 -7.26 -6.53
N PHE A 31 -5.84 -7.87 -7.70
CA PHE A 31 -6.31 -9.22 -7.93
C PHE A 31 -5.55 -10.24 -7.08
N THR A 32 -4.21 -10.20 -7.11
CA THR A 32 -3.37 -11.13 -6.33
C THR A 32 -3.52 -10.92 -4.82
N SER A 33 -3.68 -9.68 -4.36
CA SER A 33 -4.00 -9.36 -2.96
C SER A 33 -5.33 -9.96 -2.52
N VAL A 34 -6.38 -9.84 -3.35
CA VAL A 34 -7.69 -10.42 -3.06
C VAL A 34 -7.61 -11.95 -3.00
N LEU A 35 -6.92 -12.60 -3.94
CA LEU A 35 -6.71 -14.04 -3.88
C LEU A 35 -5.97 -14.45 -2.60
N GLN A 36 -4.93 -13.71 -2.21
CA GLN A 36 -4.11 -14.01 -1.04
C GLN A 36 -4.85 -13.79 0.29
N PHE A 37 -5.50 -12.64 0.45
CA PHE A 37 -5.93 -12.12 1.75
C PHE A 37 -7.46 -12.07 1.92
N GLN A 38 -8.24 -12.22 0.84
CA GLN A 38 -9.68 -12.41 0.94
C GLN A 38 -10.08 -13.87 0.73
N VAL A 39 -9.54 -14.52 -0.31
CA VAL A 39 -9.85 -15.92 -0.63
C VAL A 39 -8.99 -16.90 0.17
N GLY A 40 -7.75 -16.52 0.50
CA GLY A 40 -6.82 -17.36 1.26
C GLY A 40 -5.94 -18.28 0.40
N LEU A 41 -5.84 -18.03 -0.90
CA LEU A 41 -4.92 -18.76 -1.78
C LEU A 41 -3.48 -18.30 -1.57
N ARG A 42 -2.53 -19.22 -1.50
CA ARG A 42 -1.11 -18.84 -1.42
C ARG A 42 -0.59 -18.45 -2.81
N ILE A 43 -0.56 -17.16 -3.10
CA ILE A 43 0.02 -16.56 -4.30
C ILE A 43 1.49 -16.18 -4.05
N SER A 44 1.78 -15.53 -2.92
CA SER A 44 3.13 -15.13 -2.54
C SER A 44 3.90 -16.29 -1.89
N PRO A 45 5.19 -16.50 -2.21
CA PRO A 45 6.01 -17.44 -1.45
C PRO A 45 6.33 -16.91 -0.04
N PHE A 46 6.25 -15.59 0.18
CA PHE A 46 6.72 -14.92 1.40
C PHE A 46 5.70 -14.90 2.54
N SER A 47 4.40 -15.03 2.24
CA SER A 47 3.33 -14.97 3.23
C SER A 47 2.29 -16.06 3.00
N LYS A 48 1.59 -16.46 4.06
CA LYS A 48 0.51 -17.48 3.99
C LYS A 48 -0.74 -16.82 3.40
N GLY A 49 -1.50 -17.59 2.61
CA GLY A 49 -2.86 -17.19 2.25
C GLY A 49 -3.74 -17.25 3.49
N ILE A 50 -4.39 -16.15 3.83
CA ILE A 50 -5.27 -16.05 5.00
C ILE A 50 -6.54 -15.35 4.54
N ALA A 51 -7.67 -16.04 4.57
CA ALA A 51 -8.94 -15.51 4.11
C ALA A 51 -9.51 -14.43 5.04
N GLY A 52 -10.40 -13.58 4.50
CA GLY A 52 -11.20 -12.62 5.27
C GLY A 52 -10.42 -11.48 5.93
N GLN A 53 -9.22 -11.15 5.44
CA GLN A 53 -8.38 -10.08 5.99
C GLN A 53 -8.65 -8.72 5.32
N ILE A 54 -9.49 -8.67 4.28
CA ILE A 54 -9.79 -7.43 3.54
C ILE A 54 -11.14 -6.88 3.98
N ASP A 55 -11.13 -5.71 4.62
CA ASP A 55 -12.31 -4.83 4.65
C ASP A 55 -12.34 -3.99 3.36
N PRO A 56 -13.37 -4.11 2.49
CA PRO A 56 -13.39 -3.43 1.19
C PRO A 56 -13.35 -1.90 1.28
N ARG A 57 -13.91 -1.31 2.34
CA ARG A 57 -13.93 0.16 2.52
C ARG A 57 -12.55 0.66 2.90
N SER A 58 -11.91 0.01 3.87
CA SER A 58 -10.52 0.26 4.26
C SER A 58 -9.61 0.10 3.04
N TYR A 59 -9.71 -1.03 2.33
CA TYR A 59 -8.88 -1.32 1.17
C TYR A 59 -8.96 -0.23 0.09
N MET A 60 -10.18 0.23 -0.23
CA MET A 60 -10.37 1.32 -1.19
C MET A 60 -9.83 2.67 -0.68
N ALA A 61 -9.92 2.94 0.63
CA ALA A 61 -9.35 4.14 1.23
C ALA A 61 -7.81 4.14 1.10
N HIS A 62 -7.15 3.01 1.35
CA HIS A 62 -5.71 2.84 1.15
C HIS A 62 -5.30 2.95 -0.31
N HIS A 63 -6.10 2.41 -1.24
CA HIS A 63 -5.89 2.61 -2.68
C HIS A 63 -5.96 4.09 -3.07
N ARG A 64 -6.98 4.82 -2.61
CA ARG A 64 -7.12 6.27 -2.86
C ARG A 64 -5.98 7.08 -2.25
N ARG A 65 -5.48 6.67 -1.07
CA ARG A 65 -4.29 7.26 -0.47
C ARG A 65 -3.07 7.06 -1.37
N GLY A 66 -2.90 5.88 -1.95
CA GLY A 66 -1.87 5.58 -2.94
C GLY A 66 -1.96 6.47 -4.18
N ALA A 67 -3.16 6.66 -4.71
CA ALA A 67 -3.40 7.49 -5.90
C ALA A 67 -3.01 8.97 -5.74
N ARG A 68 -2.76 9.45 -4.51
CA ARG A 68 -2.28 10.81 -4.23
C ARG A 68 -0.75 10.95 -4.24
N VAL A 69 -0.01 9.84 -4.24
CA VAL A 69 1.46 9.84 -4.33
C VAL A 69 1.87 10.39 -5.70
N SER A 70 2.89 11.25 -5.71
CA SER A 70 3.24 12.07 -6.89
C SER A 70 3.92 11.28 -8.02
N CYS A 71 4.43 10.09 -7.77
CA CYS A 71 5.10 9.23 -8.75
C CYS A 71 4.88 7.74 -8.45
N ASP A 72 5.30 6.88 -9.37
CA ASP A 72 5.33 5.44 -9.10
C ASP A 72 6.57 5.11 -8.26
N LEU A 73 6.40 4.98 -6.94
CA LEU A 73 7.51 4.66 -6.03
C LEU A 73 8.16 3.30 -6.31
N SER A 74 7.51 2.41 -7.08
CA SER A 74 8.08 1.11 -7.45
C SER A 74 9.05 1.19 -8.64
N ARG A 75 9.01 2.30 -9.39
CA ARG A 75 9.75 2.50 -10.64
C ARG A 75 10.64 3.74 -10.61
N ASP A 76 10.10 4.85 -10.13
CA ASP A 76 10.69 6.18 -10.28
C ASP A 76 11.51 6.61 -9.05
N TRP A 77 11.52 5.81 -7.98
CA TRP A 77 12.25 6.11 -6.76
C TRP A 77 13.40 5.13 -6.52
N ASP A 78 14.62 5.65 -6.52
CA ASP A 78 15.79 4.93 -6.02
C ASP A 78 16.00 5.21 -4.53
N PHE A 79 15.62 4.27 -3.68
CA PHE A 79 15.74 4.42 -2.23
C PHE A 79 17.20 4.49 -1.75
N ARG A 80 18.18 4.04 -2.54
CA ARG A 80 19.60 3.98 -2.15
C ARG A 80 20.20 5.38 -2.05
N GLU A 81 19.86 6.24 -3.01
CA GLU A 81 20.30 7.63 -3.06
C GLU A 81 19.73 8.46 -1.89
N ASP A 82 18.58 8.03 -1.35
CA ASP A 82 17.85 8.73 -0.29
C ASP A 82 18.02 8.10 1.10
N PHE A 83 18.92 7.13 1.27
CA PHE A 83 19.00 6.33 2.50
C PHE A 83 19.26 7.18 3.76
N ALA A 84 20.01 8.27 3.62
CA ALA A 84 20.31 9.21 4.71
C ALA A 84 19.25 10.31 4.89
N VAL A 85 18.27 10.42 3.99
CA VAL A 85 17.26 11.48 4.03
C VAL A 85 16.19 11.11 5.06
N PRO A 86 15.77 12.06 5.93
CA PRO A 86 14.70 11.80 6.88
C PRO A 86 13.41 11.36 6.19
N LEU A 87 12.79 10.30 6.71
CA LEU A 87 11.58 9.71 6.13
C LEU A 87 10.43 10.74 5.98
N ALA A 88 10.34 11.70 6.89
CA ALA A 88 9.34 12.78 6.83
C ALA A 88 9.52 13.67 5.59
N ASP A 89 10.76 13.98 5.23
CA ASP A 89 11.06 14.79 4.05
C ASP A 89 10.80 14.02 2.76
N LEU A 90 11.12 12.72 2.74
CA LEU A 90 10.78 11.85 1.60
C LEU A 90 9.27 11.74 1.39
N ARG A 91 8.50 11.53 2.46
CA ARG A 91 7.03 11.50 2.38
C ARG A 91 6.46 12.81 1.84
N ARG A 92 7.00 13.95 2.28
CA ARG A 92 6.61 15.28 1.76
C ARG A 92 6.97 15.42 0.28
N ARG A 93 8.20 15.06 -0.10
CA ARG A 93 8.70 15.16 -1.48
C ARG A 93 7.88 14.32 -2.47
N PHE A 94 7.43 13.14 -2.05
CA PHE A 94 6.62 12.23 -2.88
C PHE A 94 5.10 12.33 -2.65
N ALA A 95 4.64 13.35 -1.94
CA ALA A 95 3.23 13.56 -1.61
C ALA A 95 2.54 12.32 -1.00
N VAL A 96 3.24 11.55 -0.16
CA VAL A 96 2.67 10.38 0.53
C VAL A 96 1.81 10.87 1.69
N PRO A 97 0.47 10.75 1.62
CA PRO A 97 -0.39 11.22 2.71
C PRO A 97 -0.10 10.42 3.99
N PRO A 98 -0.20 10.98 5.20
CA PRO A 98 -0.13 10.24 6.46
C PRO A 98 -1.13 9.07 6.52
N LEU A 99 -0.80 8.02 7.28
CA LEU A 99 -1.66 6.82 7.39
C LEU A 99 -2.81 7.05 8.38
N ASP A 100 -2.52 7.78 9.46
CA ASP A 100 -3.43 8.21 10.51
C ASP A 100 -4.56 9.11 10.00
N GLU A 101 -4.39 9.81 8.88
CA GLU A 101 -5.48 10.53 8.19
C GLU A 101 -6.67 9.62 7.82
N LEU A 102 -6.44 8.32 7.60
CA LEU A 102 -7.51 7.37 7.27
C LEU A 102 -8.33 6.93 8.50
N TYR A 103 -7.78 7.13 9.70
CA TYR A 103 -8.42 6.77 10.96
C TYR A 103 -8.85 8.00 11.77
N ALA A 104 -8.58 9.20 11.27
CA ALA A 104 -9.07 10.43 11.86
C ALA A 104 -10.60 10.47 11.76
N PRO A 105 -11.32 10.88 12.83
CA PRO A 105 -12.76 11.03 12.77
C PRO A 105 -13.12 12.05 11.68
N THR A 106 -14.05 11.67 10.79
CA THR A 106 -14.61 12.56 9.78
C THR A 106 -15.16 13.79 10.48
N ARG A 107 -14.63 14.98 10.18
CA ARG A 107 -15.20 16.25 10.63
C ARG A 107 -16.55 16.51 10.00
#